data_AF-A0A1V5NF71-F1
#
_entry.id   AF-A0A1V5NF71-F1
#
_cell.length_a   1.000
_cell.length_b   1.000
_cell.length_c   1.000
_cell.angle_alpha   90.00
_cell.angle_beta   90.00
_cell.angle_gamma   90.00
#
_symmetry.space_group_name_H-M   'P 1'
#
loop_
_entity.id
_entity.type
_entity.pdbx_description
1 polymer ?
#
loop_
_entity_poly.entity_id
_entity_poly.type
_entity_poly.pdbx_seq_one_letter_code
_entity_poly.pdbx_strand_id
1 'polypeptide(L)'
;MKKTILLSVLILSTSTFAATIGTWGTADFTVGSWNNASSWQGGAVPVPTASTSDEIKVQRQGSDTTIDGVSGASYDYIQRLSIGSNDAAGATAPAIVRIQESDSQNPTVFGMGEFRVGAAQGSDKGGWGEVYQTGGTLSVSDLFISRNKAQTGGTTGRGLYVISGGTLQVRSGASSSAGRIFVGSYAETSGPAGIGKLVIDGDDAIISMNHLYVGSNTRTENTTGAGDGTLEFKLTAAGKVSKITVVDTRLDQVADSLTKLLVTATSAPTDEVILLIENTGAAAVLGTFDTINGIAASEGAAVNLAGSNYILTYLYDAVSGTVGAGNDIALIIPEPVTFAFIGLGYLIIRRK
;
A
#
# COMPACT_ATOMS: atom_id res chain seq x y z
N MET A 1 -51.38 32.61 9.49
CA MET A 1 -50.20 33.25 8.88
C MET A 1 -49.07 32.23 8.85
N LYS A 2 -48.68 31.76 7.65
CA LYS A 2 -47.63 30.75 7.48
C LYS A 2 -46.25 31.41 7.64
N LYS A 3 -45.42 30.88 8.54
CA LYS A 3 -44.01 31.27 8.70
C LYS A 3 -43.20 30.51 7.65
N THR A 4 -42.60 31.23 6.70
CA THR A 4 -41.63 30.67 5.76
C THR A 4 -40.25 30.79 6.40
N ILE A 5 -39.62 29.64 6.68
CA ILE A 5 -38.22 29.53 7.09
C ILE A 5 -37.38 29.60 5.81
N LEU A 6 -36.53 30.61 5.70
CA LEU A 6 -35.56 30.74 4.62
C LEU A 6 -34.34 29.88 4.97
N LEU A 7 -34.15 28.78 4.23
CA LEU A 7 -32.98 27.91 4.35
C LEU A 7 -31.89 28.43 3.41
N SER A 8 -30.89 29.10 3.96
CA SER A 8 -29.71 29.55 3.22
C SER A 8 -28.80 28.36 2.95
N VAL A 9 -28.80 27.83 1.72
CA VAL A 9 -27.82 26.83 1.27
C VAL A 9 -26.51 27.55 0.98
N LEU A 10 -25.55 27.41 1.89
CA LEU A 10 -24.18 27.87 1.69
C LEU A 10 -23.47 26.89 0.75
N ILE A 11 -23.43 27.21 -0.54
CA ILE A 11 -22.63 26.47 -1.53
C ILE A 11 -21.16 26.88 -1.32
N LEU A 12 -20.44 26.12 -0.51
CA LEU A 12 -18.98 26.17 -0.47
C LEU A 12 -18.46 25.60 -1.80
N SER A 13 -18.13 26.46 -2.74
CA SER A 13 -17.44 26.07 -3.98
C SER A 13 -16.00 25.68 -3.64
N THR A 14 -15.74 24.40 -3.37
CA THR A 14 -14.38 23.88 -3.39
C THR A 14 -13.96 23.72 -4.85
N SER A 15 -12.85 24.33 -5.23
CA SER A 15 -12.28 24.16 -6.56
C SER A 15 -11.59 22.79 -6.61
N THR A 16 -12.22 21.82 -7.27
CA THR A 16 -11.62 20.52 -7.58
C THR A 16 -10.75 20.67 -8.82
N PHE A 17 -9.48 20.25 -8.72
CA PHE A 17 -8.54 20.25 -9.84
C PHE A 17 -8.34 18.80 -10.26
N ALA A 18 -8.80 18.45 -11.46
CA ALA A 18 -8.57 17.16 -12.09
C ALA A 18 -7.41 17.26 -13.09
N ALA A 19 -6.49 16.31 -13.04
CA ALA A 19 -5.43 16.15 -14.03
C ALA A 19 -5.33 14.66 -14.42
N THR A 20 -4.98 14.40 -15.68
CA THR A 20 -4.72 13.04 -16.18
C THR A 20 -3.23 12.89 -16.51
N ILE A 21 -2.62 11.75 -16.17
CA ILE A 21 -1.25 11.42 -16.59
C ILE A 21 -1.36 10.34 -17.69
N GLY A 22 -0.88 10.61 -18.92
CA GLY A 22 -1.03 9.73 -20.09
C GLY A 22 0.04 9.94 -21.19
N THR A 23 0.15 9.00 -22.14
CA THR A 23 1.06 9.03 -23.31
C THR A 23 0.31 9.41 -24.58
N TRP A 24 0.98 10.16 -25.46
CA TRP A 24 0.37 10.80 -26.62
C TRP A 24 0.79 10.11 -27.92
N GLY A 25 -0.18 9.60 -28.67
CA GLY A 25 -0.02 9.18 -30.06
C GLY A 25 -0.25 10.36 -31.01
N THR A 26 0.76 10.64 -31.83
CA THR A 26 0.75 11.40 -33.09
C THR A 26 0.40 12.91 -33.07
N ALA A 27 1.45 13.68 -33.39
CA ALA A 27 1.53 14.79 -34.36
C ALA A 27 1.16 16.24 -34.02
N ASP A 28 0.40 16.60 -32.98
CA ASP A 28 -0.09 18.01 -32.94
C ASP A 28 -0.08 18.76 -31.60
N PHE A 29 0.90 18.55 -30.72
CA PHE A 29 1.13 19.49 -29.62
C PHE A 29 2.59 19.78 -29.32
N THR A 30 2.93 21.07 -29.38
CA THR A 30 4.22 21.65 -29.01
C THR A 30 4.59 21.26 -27.58
N VAL A 31 5.77 20.67 -27.42
CA VAL A 31 6.44 20.33 -26.16
C VAL A 31 6.16 21.36 -25.06
N GLY A 32 5.26 21.04 -24.12
CA GLY A 32 4.95 21.90 -22.98
C GLY A 32 6.06 21.83 -21.94
N SER A 33 6.55 22.99 -21.49
CA SER A 33 7.48 23.05 -20.36
C SER A 33 6.74 22.76 -19.06
N TRP A 34 7.32 21.90 -18.22
CA TRP A 34 6.83 21.59 -16.86
C TRP A 34 6.57 22.85 -16.02
N ASN A 35 7.26 23.95 -16.34
CA ASN A 35 7.21 25.22 -15.63
C ASN A 35 6.08 26.16 -16.07
N ASN A 36 5.25 25.80 -17.05
CA ASN A 36 4.22 26.69 -17.57
C ASN A 36 2.81 26.12 -17.36
N ALA A 37 2.15 26.51 -16.27
CA ALA A 37 0.77 26.08 -15.95
C ALA A 37 -0.26 26.32 -17.08
N SER A 38 -0.02 27.25 -18.01
CA SER A 38 -0.91 27.48 -19.16
C SER A 38 -0.89 26.34 -20.19
N SER A 39 0.16 25.49 -20.23
CA SER A 39 0.19 24.30 -21.09
C SER A 39 -0.54 23.09 -20.51
N TRP A 40 -1.09 23.22 -19.29
CA TRP A 40 -1.79 22.14 -18.57
C TRP A 40 -3.31 22.23 -18.77
N GLN A 41 -3.79 23.31 -19.38
CA GLN A 41 -5.22 23.59 -19.60
C GLN A 41 -5.88 22.62 -20.60
N GLY A 42 -5.10 21.72 -21.22
CA GLY A 42 -5.58 20.64 -22.10
C GLY A 42 -5.58 19.23 -21.47
N GLY A 43 -5.26 19.09 -20.18
CA GLY A 43 -5.61 17.88 -19.43
C GLY A 43 -4.56 16.76 -19.28
N ALA A 44 -3.33 16.88 -19.80
CA ALA A 44 -2.30 15.87 -19.48
C ALA A 44 -0.85 16.38 -19.38
N VAL A 45 -0.04 15.69 -18.55
CA VAL A 45 1.37 16.00 -18.26
C VAL A 45 2.30 15.05 -19.02
N PRO A 46 3.25 15.53 -19.84
CA PRO A 46 4.23 14.67 -20.50
C PRO A 46 5.22 14.06 -19.49
N VAL A 47 5.45 12.75 -19.60
CA VAL A 47 6.42 12.00 -18.78
C VAL A 47 7.82 12.10 -19.41
N PRO A 48 8.87 12.58 -18.69
CA PRO A 48 10.22 12.65 -19.24
C PRO A 48 10.74 11.25 -19.60
N THR A 49 11.66 11.11 -20.56
CA THR A 49 12.11 9.78 -21.04
C THR A 49 13.55 9.42 -20.70
N ALA A 50 14.33 10.28 -20.04
CA ALA A 50 15.80 10.17 -20.09
C ALA A 50 16.58 10.17 -18.77
N SER A 51 15.98 10.42 -17.60
CA SER A 51 16.74 10.54 -16.34
C SER A 51 16.19 9.67 -15.20
N THR A 52 17.12 9.00 -14.51
CA THR A 52 16.86 8.16 -13.32
C THR A 52 16.67 8.97 -12.04
N SER A 53 16.90 10.29 -12.08
CA SER A 53 16.70 11.19 -10.94
C SER A 53 15.38 11.94 -11.01
N ASP A 54 14.67 11.88 -12.15
CA ASP A 54 13.42 12.62 -12.34
C ASP A 54 12.32 12.07 -11.43
N GLU A 55 11.53 13.00 -10.87
CA GLU A 55 10.44 12.71 -9.95
C GLU A 55 9.18 13.45 -10.39
N ILE A 56 8.14 12.69 -10.73
CA ILE A 56 6.78 13.20 -10.94
C ILE A 56 6.15 13.43 -9.58
N LYS A 57 5.51 14.59 -9.40
CA LYS A 57 5.02 15.07 -8.11
C LYS A 57 3.55 15.47 -8.21
N VAL A 58 2.69 14.76 -7.49
CA VAL A 58 1.27 15.11 -7.28
C VAL A 58 1.15 15.64 -5.85
N GLN A 59 1.16 16.96 -5.66
CA GLN A 59 1.41 17.58 -4.34
C GLN A 59 0.34 18.57 -3.88
N ARG A 60 -0.75 18.74 -4.63
CA ARG A 60 -1.75 19.73 -4.25
C ARG A 60 -2.76 19.10 -3.29
N GLN A 61 -2.85 19.62 -2.06
CA GLN A 61 -3.86 19.19 -1.10
C GLN A 61 -5.27 19.28 -1.70
N GLY A 62 -6.05 18.22 -1.56
CA GLY A 62 -7.40 18.12 -2.11
C GLY A 62 -7.46 17.95 -3.63
N SER A 63 -6.35 17.72 -4.32
CA SER A 63 -6.38 17.34 -5.74
C SER A 63 -6.78 15.88 -5.92
N ASP A 64 -7.49 15.58 -6.99
CA ASP A 64 -7.83 14.23 -7.44
C ASP A 64 -7.26 14.06 -8.86
N THR A 65 -6.34 13.12 -9.03
CA THR A 65 -5.64 12.86 -10.31
C THR A 65 -5.95 11.44 -10.75
N THR A 66 -6.27 11.24 -12.02
CA THR A 66 -6.45 9.89 -12.58
C THR A 66 -5.23 9.53 -13.42
N ILE A 67 -4.64 8.37 -13.15
CA ILE A 67 -3.68 7.75 -14.05
C ILE A 67 -4.49 6.85 -14.97
N ASP A 68 -4.55 7.25 -16.23
CA ASP A 68 -5.24 6.53 -17.29
C ASP A 68 -4.24 6.18 -18.38
N GLY A 69 -4.17 4.90 -18.73
CA GLY A 69 -3.29 4.41 -19.78
C GLY A 69 -3.93 4.58 -21.13
N VAL A 70 -3.11 4.84 -22.14
CA VAL A 70 -3.52 4.71 -23.53
C VAL A 70 -3.11 3.31 -23.99
N SER A 71 -4.01 2.62 -24.70
CA SER A 71 -3.77 1.28 -25.22
C SER A 71 -2.41 1.16 -25.91
N GLY A 72 -1.62 0.14 -25.57
CA GLY A 72 -0.33 -0.14 -26.21
C GLY A 72 0.87 0.66 -25.68
N ALA A 73 0.68 1.55 -24.70
CA ALA A 73 1.79 2.20 -24.03
C ALA A 73 2.33 1.33 -22.88
N SER A 74 3.54 0.79 -23.04
CA SER A 74 4.29 0.21 -21.93
C SER A 74 5.16 1.29 -21.30
N TYR A 75 4.82 1.66 -20.07
CA TYR A 75 5.56 2.65 -19.31
C TYR A 75 6.69 1.96 -18.53
N ASP A 76 7.84 1.65 -19.13
CA ASP A 76 9.00 1.13 -18.40
C ASP A 76 9.90 2.28 -17.90
N TYR A 77 9.39 3.06 -16.94
CA TYR A 77 10.14 4.22 -16.44
C TYR A 77 10.98 3.87 -15.20
N ILE A 78 12.24 4.30 -15.21
CA ILE A 78 13.17 4.27 -14.07
C ILE A 78 12.85 5.40 -13.06
N GLN A 79 11.82 6.21 -13.35
CA GLN A 79 11.49 7.43 -12.61
C GLN A 79 10.79 7.18 -11.30
N ARG A 80 10.66 8.25 -10.51
CA ARG A 80 9.96 8.26 -9.25
C ARG A 80 8.62 8.96 -9.41
N LEU A 81 7.56 8.43 -8.83
CA LEU A 81 6.29 9.13 -8.65
C LEU A 81 6.05 9.34 -7.15
N SER A 82 5.81 10.58 -6.76
CA SER A 82 5.46 10.96 -5.39
C SER A 82 4.11 11.62 -5.31
N ILE A 83 3.27 11.10 -4.44
CA ILE A 83 1.90 11.56 -4.21
C ILE A 83 1.81 12.10 -2.79
N GLY A 84 1.30 13.33 -2.65
CA GLY A 84 1.19 14.02 -1.38
C GLY A 84 2.55 14.22 -0.71
N SER A 85 3.60 14.49 -1.47
CA SER A 85 4.92 14.82 -0.91
C SER A 85 5.13 16.33 -0.83
N ASN A 86 5.90 16.81 0.14
CA ASN A 86 6.24 18.23 0.31
C ASN A 86 5.08 19.18 0.58
N ASP A 87 4.00 18.67 1.15
CA ASP A 87 2.92 19.52 1.64
C ASP A 87 3.42 20.39 2.80
N ALA A 88 2.85 21.59 2.94
CA ALA A 88 3.09 22.38 4.14
C ALA A 88 2.71 21.55 5.39
N ALA A 89 3.50 21.67 6.45
CA ALA A 89 3.18 21.08 7.75
C ALA A 89 1.69 21.33 8.11
N GLY A 90 0.95 20.27 8.44
CA GLY A 90 -0.48 20.38 8.79
C GLY A 90 -1.45 20.32 7.62
N ALA A 91 -1.09 19.65 6.51
CA ALA A 91 -2.04 19.33 5.44
C ALA A 91 -3.37 18.82 5.99
N THR A 92 -4.47 19.47 5.61
CA THR A 92 -5.82 19.13 6.08
C THR A 92 -6.56 18.16 5.15
N ALA A 93 -6.02 17.94 3.95
CA ALA A 93 -6.54 17.02 2.96
C ALA A 93 -5.41 16.34 2.18
N PRO A 94 -5.59 15.07 1.77
CA PRO A 94 -4.62 14.35 0.94
C PRO A 94 -4.55 14.87 -0.49
N ALA A 95 -3.44 14.58 -1.15
CA ALA A 95 -3.41 14.46 -2.61
C ALA A 95 -3.86 13.03 -2.99
N ILE A 96 -4.85 12.93 -3.89
CA ILE A 96 -5.47 11.66 -4.27
C ILE A 96 -5.06 11.29 -5.70
N VAL A 97 -4.69 10.03 -5.89
CA VAL A 97 -4.51 9.42 -7.22
C VAL A 97 -5.42 8.22 -7.37
N ARG A 98 -6.03 8.09 -8.55
CA ARG A 98 -6.83 6.94 -8.95
C ARG A 98 -6.14 6.22 -10.09
N ILE A 99 -5.95 4.92 -9.95
CA ILE A 99 -5.46 4.05 -11.02
C ILE A 99 -6.65 3.19 -11.45
N GLN A 100 -7.06 3.37 -12.70
CA GLN A 100 -8.26 2.74 -13.24
C GLN A 100 -7.92 2.09 -14.59
N GLU A 101 -8.73 1.11 -14.98
CA GLU A 101 -8.70 0.57 -16.33
C GLU A 101 -9.72 1.32 -17.17
N SER A 102 -9.28 2.00 -18.22
CA SER A 102 -10.17 2.69 -19.16
C SER A 102 -10.68 1.78 -20.27
N ASP A 103 -9.96 0.71 -20.59
CA ASP A 103 -10.30 -0.21 -21.67
C ASP A 103 -9.93 -1.66 -21.31
N SER A 104 -10.94 -2.51 -21.13
CA SER A 104 -10.80 -3.96 -20.86
C SER A 104 -10.07 -4.75 -21.94
N GLN A 105 -9.95 -4.19 -23.15
CA GLN A 105 -9.24 -4.84 -24.26
C GLN A 105 -7.74 -4.55 -24.24
N ASN A 106 -7.31 -3.47 -23.57
CA ASN A 106 -5.93 -3.01 -23.55
C ASN A 106 -5.55 -2.52 -22.14
N PRO A 107 -5.14 -3.41 -21.23
CA PRO A 107 -4.88 -3.04 -19.85
C PRO A 107 -3.78 -1.96 -19.78
N THR A 108 -4.08 -0.87 -19.09
CA THR A 108 -3.11 0.17 -18.73
C THR A 108 -1.95 -0.44 -17.94
N VAL A 109 -0.72 -0.36 -18.44
CA VAL A 109 0.48 -0.79 -17.70
C VAL A 109 1.34 0.41 -17.34
N PHE A 110 1.17 0.94 -16.14
CA PHE A 110 1.94 2.06 -15.59
C PHE A 110 3.14 1.55 -14.79
N GLY A 111 4.35 1.77 -15.28
CA GLY A 111 5.57 1.35 -14.59
C GLY A 111 6.40 2.51 -14.04
N MET A 112 6.96 2.29 -12.85
CA MET A 112 7.80 3.26 -12.13
C MET A 112 8.99 2.57 -11.45
N GLY A 113 10.11 3.29 -11.32
CA GLY A 113 11.23 2.87 -10.50
C GLY A 113 10.83 2.89 -9.02
N GLU A 114 10.39 4.06 -8.54
CA GLU A 114 9.91 4.22 -7.16
C GLU A 114 8.54 4.88 -7.15
N PHE A 115 7.60 4.34 -6.40
CA PHE A 115 6.27 4.91 -6.20
C PHE A 115 6.09 5.23 -4.72
N ARG A 116 5.80 6.49 -4.39
CA ARG A 116 5.75 7.00 -3.01
C ARG A 116 4.38 7.61 -2.76
N VAL A 117 3.75 7.20 -1.67
CA VAL A 117 2.45 7.69 -1.23
C VAL A 117 2.62 8.32 0.15
N GLY A 118 2.45 9.64 0.25
CA GLY A 118 2.52 10.36 1.51
C GLY A 118 3.93 10.48 2.09
N ALA A 119 4.92 10.81 1.26
CA ALA A 119 6.31 10.94 1.72
C ALA A 119 6.63 12.35 2.26
N ALA A 120 7.16 12.43 3.48
CA ALA A 120 7.73 13.67 4.02
C ALA A 120 9.20 13.81 3.57
N GLN A 121 9.57 14.96 2.98
CA GLN A 121 10.95 15.17 2.47
C GLN A 121 11.73 16.31 3.16
N GLY A 122 11.23 16.90 4.26
CA GLY A 122 11.97 17.93 5.02
C GLY A 122 11.31 18.31 6.35
N SER A 123 12.02 19.09 7.18
CA SER A 123 11.59 19.48 8.54
C SER A 123 10.20 20.12 8.62
N ASP A 124 9.85 20.93 7.62
CA ASP A 124 8.60 21.71 7.62
C ASP A 124 7.57 21.14 6.61
N LYS A 125 7.85 19.94 6.11
CA LYS A 125 7.22 19.38 4.92
C LYS A 125 6.71 17.97 5.20
N GLY A 126 5.42 17.89 5.50
CA GLY A 126 4.73 16.63 5.71
C GLY A 126 4.47 15.93 4.39
N GLY A 127 3.74 14.82 4.47
CA GLY A 127 3.10 14.27 3.29
C GLY A 127 1.79 13.59 3.64
N TRP A 128 0.76 13.84 2.85
CA TRP A 128 -0.48 13.07 2.90
C TRP A 128 -0.92 12.71 1.48
N GLY A 129 -0.69 11.45 1.12
CA GLY A 129 -1.06 10.92 -0.18
C GLY A 129 -2.00 9.74 -0.04
N GLU A 130 -2.93 9.63 -0.98
CA GLU A 130 -3.85 8.50 -1.08
C GLU A 130 -3.89 7.97 -2.51
N VAL A 131 -3.92 6.65 -2.63
CA VAL A 131 -4.03 5.96 -3.92
C VAL A 131 -5.17 4.97 -3.87
N TYR A 132 -5.99 4.97 -4.92
CA TYR A 132 -7.07 4.03 -5.13
C TYR A 132 -6.86 3.33 -6.46
N GLN A 133 -6.45 2.07 -6.42
CA GLN A 133 -6.34 1.21 -7.60
C GLN A 133 -7.57 0.30 -7.69
N THR A 134 -8.39 0.52 -8.71
CA THR A 134 -9.58 -0.31 -8.97
C THR A 134 -9.44 -1.16 -10.24
N GLY A 135 -8.35 -0.98 -10.99
CA GLY A 135 -8.05 -1.67 -12.24
C GLY A 135 -6.64 -1.35 -12.73
N GLY A 136 -6.34 -1.77 -13.97
CA GLY A 136 -5.03 -1.53 -14.60
C GLY A 136 -3.88 -2.25 -13.90
N THR A 137 -2.66 -2.06 -14.39
CA THR A 137 -1.43 -2.64 -13.85
C THR A 137 -0.46 -1.56 -13.41
N LEU A 138 -0.09 -1.56 -12.13
CA LEU A 138 1.01 -0.80 -11.57
C LEU A 138 2.24 -1.71 -11.43
N SER A 139 3.31 -1.36 -12.13
CA SER A 139 4.55 -2.17 -12.23
C SER A 139 5.73 -1.40 -11.61
N VAL A 140 6.14 -1.75 -10.39
CA VAL A 140 7.09 -0.91 -9.62
C VAL A 140 8.32 -1.67 -9.18
N SER A 141 9.45 -0.96 -9.09
CA SER A 141 10.63 -1.55 -8.40
C SER A 141 10.46 -1.40 -6.90
N ASP A 142 10.07 -0.23 -6.41
CA ASP A 142 9.78 -0.02 -4.98
C ASP A 142 8.50 0.78 -4.78
N LEU A 143 7.66 0.35 -3.85
CA LEU A 143 6.48 1.04 -3.36
C LEU A 143 6.69 1.45 -1.90
N PHE A 144 6.57 2.74 -1.62
CA PHE A 144 6.61 3.30 -0.28
C PHE A 144 5.25 3.89 0.08
N ILE A 145 4.56 3.27 1.03
CA ILE A 145 3.33 3.77 1.61
C ILE A 145 3.70 4.42 2.94
N SER A 146 3.81 5.75 2.88
CA SER A 146 4.53 6.60 3.80
C SER A 146 6.04 6.34 3.85
N ARG A 147 6.79 7.44 3.76
CA ARG A 147 8.24 7.49 3.97
C ARG A 147 8.59 8.82 4.63
N ASN A 148 9.32 8.78 5.74
CA ASN A 148 9.91 9.99 6.33
C ASN A 148 11.40 10.06 6.00
N LYS A 149 11.83 11.09 5.29
CA LYS A 149 13.26 11.38 5.12
C LYS A 149 13.79 12.06 6.39
N ALA A 150 14.69 11.39 7.12
CA ALA A 150 15.27 11.83 8.40
C ALA A 150 15.51 13.33 8.52
N GLN A 151 14.76 14.00 9.40
CA GLN A 151 15.18 15.25 10.05
C GLN A 151 14.55 15.33 11.45
N THR A 152 15.39 15.64 12.44
CA THR A 152 14.99 15.88 13.84
C THR A 152 13.89 16.94 13.89
N GLY A 153 12.74 16.61 14.50
CA GLY A 153 11.60 17.52 14.63
C GLY A 153 10.70 17.63 13.39
N GLY A 154 10.92 16.79 12.37
CA GLY A 154 10.14 16.80 11.14
C GLY A 154 8.68 16.35 11.32
N THR A 155 7.85 16.70 10.35
CA THR A 155 6.45 16.25 10.23
C THR A 155 6.32 14.82 9.73
N THR A 156 5.24 14.14 10.09
CA THR A 156 4.96 12.75 9.71
C THR A 156 4.39 12.63 8.30
N GLY A 157 4.95 11.73 7.50
CA GLY A 157 4.36 11.22 6.25
C GLY A 157 3.20 10.27 6.54
N ARG A 158 2.13 10.39 5.77
CA ARG A 158 0.88 9.65 5.90
C ARG A 158 0.47 9.12 4.53
N GLY A 159 0.58 7.82 4.33
CA GLY A 159 0.26 7.16 3.06
C GLY A 159 -0.90 6.19 3.22
N LEU A 160 -1.87 6.26 2.31
CA LEU A 160 -2.91 5.24 2.15
C LEU A 160 -2.85 4.70 0.72
N TYR A 161 -2.75 3.38 0.59
CA TYR A 161 -2.91 2.70 -0.68
C TYR A 161 -4.06 1.72 -0.55
N VAL A 162 -5.08 1.85 -1.40
CA VAL A 162 -6.20 0.92 -1.49
C VAL A 162 -6.15 0.25 -2.85
N ILE A 163 -6.13 -1.08 -2.87
CA ILE A 163 -6.31 -1.87 -4.07
C ILE A 163 -7.58 -2.72 -3.93
N SER A 164 -8.52 -2.53 -4.86
CA SER A 164 -9.77 -3.29 -4.93
C SER A 164 -9.94 -4.01 -6.28
N GLY A 165 -8.92 -3.95 -7.14
CA GLY A 165 -8.92 -4.53 -8.48
C GLY A 165 -7.63 -4.21 -9.22
N GLY A 166 -7.39 -4.90 -10.33
CA GLY A 166 -6.17 -4.72 -11.13
C GLY A 166 -4.94 -5.42 -10.55
N THR A 167 -3.77 -5.04 -11.04
CA THR A 167 -2.50 -5.70 -10.72
C THR A 167 -1.48 -4.72 -10.12
N LEU A 168 -0.91 -5.07 -8.97
CA LEU A 168 0.30 -4.45 -8.42
C LEU A 168 1.43 -5.48 -8.49
N GLN A 169 2.46 -5.19 -9.29
CA GLN A 169 3.53 -6.16 -9.53
C GLN A 169 4.94 -5.58 -9.56
N VAL A 170 5.93 -6.47 -9.42
CA VAL A 170 7.34 -6.14 -9.65
C VAL A 170 7.55 -5.71 -11.10
N ARG A 171 8.34 -4.65 -11.29
CA ARG A 171 8.79 -4.21 -12.62
C ARG A 171 9.58 -5.30 -13.34
N SER A 172 9.28 -5.51 -14.61
CA SER A 172 10.05 -6.44 -15.46
C SER A 172 11.53 -6.07 -15.47
N GLY A 173 12.41 -7.06 -15.39
CA GLY A 173 13.87 -6.86 -15.34
C GLY A 173 14.41 -6.26 -14.04
N ALA A 174 13.56 -6.05 -13.03
CA ALA A 174 14.02 -5.67 -11.69
C ALA A 174 14.86 -6.80 -11.08
N SER A 175 15.92 -6.43 -10.35
CA SER A 175 16.72 -7.40 -9.61
C SER A 175 15.89 -8.08 -8.51
N SER A 176 16.34 -9.24 -8.02
CA SER A 176 15.75 -9.90 -6.84
C SER A 176 15.75 -9.04 -5.57
N SER A 177 16.58 -8.00 -5.56
CA SER A 177 16.65 -7.00 -4.50
C SER A 177 15.61 -5.88 -4.66
N ALA A 178 15.08 -5.65 -5.86
CA ALA A 178 13.94 -4.77 -6.10
C ALA A 178 12.61 -5.53 -5.92
N GLY A 179 11.48 -4.91 -6.20
CA GLY A 179 10.14 -5.44 -5.99
C GLY A 179 9.69 -5.34 -4.53
N ARG A 180 9.84 -4.18 -3.89
CA ARG A 180 9.60 -4.04 -2.44
C ARG A 180 8.37 -3.20 -2.14
N ILE A 181 7.56 -3.62 -1.18
CA ILE A 181 6.54 -2.77 -0.54
C ILE A 181 7.03 -2.41 0.85
N PHE A 182 6.99 -1.13 1.16
CA PHE A 182 7.23 -0.59 2.49
C PHE A 182 5.95 0.08 3.00
N VAL A 183 5.39 -0.44 4.09
CA VAL A 183 4.17 0.10 4.71
C VAL A 183 4.51 0.72 6.05
N GLY A 184 4.38 2.04 6.14
CA GLY A 184 4.69 2.80 7.35
C GLY A 184 6.18 2.86 7.61
N SER A 185 6.98 3.15 6.58
CA SER A 185 8.44 3.12 6.72
C SER A 185 9.04 4.42 7.24
N TYR A 186 10.12 4.26 7.99
CA TYR A 186 11.03 5.33 8.39
C TYR A 186 12.24 5.42 7.44
N ALA A 187 12.94 6.55 7.31
CA ALA A 187 14.24 6.56 6.63
C ALA A 187 15.36 7.17 7.49
N GLU A 188 16.37 6.33 7.70
CA GLU A 188 17.82 6.59 7.79
C GLU A 188 18.48 7.00 9.12
N THR A 189 18.01 7.95 9.94
CA THR A 189 18.81 8.31 11.16
C THR A 189 18.05 8.76 12.42
N SER A 190 17.11 9.71 12.34
CA SER A 190 16.23 10.08 13.49
C SER A 190 15.03 10.97 13.07
N GLY A 191 13.82 10.65 13.56
CA GLY A 191 12.57 11.36 13.18
C GLY A 191 11.32 10.56 13.55
N PRO A 192 10.11 11.15 13.42
CA PRO A 192 8.87 10.44 13.72
C PRO A 192 8.64 9.28 12.76
N ALA A 193 7.91 8.26 13.20
CA ALA A 193 7.48 7.15 12.35
C ALA A 193 6.65 7.63 11.17
N GLY A 194 6.88 7.05 9.99
CA GLY A 194 5.95 7.20 8.87
C GLY A 194 4.69 6.37 9.14
N ILE A 195 3.51 6.93 8.88
CA ILE A 195 2.22 6.24 9.06
C ILE A 195 1.73 5.76 7.71
N GLY A 196 1.81 4.45 7.46
CA GLY A 196 1.42 3.85 6.19
C GLY A 196 0.31 2.82 6.37
N LYS A 197 -0.62 2.80 5.42
CA LYS A 197 -1.71 1.82 5.39
C LYS A 197 -1.90 1.27 3.98
N LEU A 198 -1.78 -0.04 3.84
CA LEU A 198 -2.16 -0.78 2.62
C LEU A 198 -3.47 -1.50 2.89
N VAL A 199 -4.47 -1.26 2.05
CA VAL A 199 -5.80 -1.87 2.11
C VAL A 199 -6.00 -2.73 0.88
N ILE A 200 -6.38 -3.98 1.10
CA ILE A 200 -6.81 -4.92 0.09
C ILE A 200 -8.32 -5.08 0.27
N ASP A 201 -9.08 -4.58 -0.68
CA ASP A 201 -10.53 -4.44 -0.60
C ASP A 201 -11.22 -5.38 -1.59
N GLY A 202 -11.60 -6.57 -1.11
CA GLY A 202 -12.17 -7.63 -1.93
C GLY A 202 -11.14 -8.55 -2.58
N ASP A 203 -11.59 -9.34 -3.57
CA ASP A 203 -10.86 -10.46 -4.18
C ASP A 203 -10.53 -10.29 -5.67
N ASP A 204 -10.70 -9.09 -6.21
CA ASP A 204 -10.47 -8.78 -7.63
C ASP A 204 -9.04 -8.27 -7.93
N ALA A 205 -8.16 -8.19 -6.92
CA ALA A 205 -6.80 -7.69 -7.05
C ALA A 205 -5.75 -8.81 -7.21
N ILE A 206 -4.71 -8.54 -8.00
CA ILE A 206 -3.50 -9.35 -8.12
C ILE A 206 -2.34 -8.56 -7.52
N ILE A 207 -1.69 -9.10 -6.50
CA ILE A 207 -0.57 -8.42 -5.81
C ILE A 207 0.61 -9.38 -5.76
N SER A 208 1.70 -9.05 -6.46
CA SER A 208 2.90 -9.87 -6.51
C SER A 208 4.17 -9.03 -6.40
N MET A 209 4.88 -9.16 -5.29
CA MET A 209 6.11 -8.41 -5.02
C MET A 209 7.22 -9.37 -4.60
N ASN A 210 8.46 -8.91 -4.51
CA ASN A 210 9.54 -9.74 -3.96
C ASN A 210 9.56 -9.65 -2.43
N HIS A 211 9.41 -8.45 -1.86
CA HIS A 211 9.53 -8.25 -0.42
C HIS A 211 8.41 -7.37 0.12
N LEU A 212 7.92 -7.71 1.32
CA LEU A 212 6.99 -6.90 2.10
C LEU A 212 7.61 -6.51 3.43
N TYR A 213 7.66 -5.20 3.69
CA TYR A 213 8.10 -4.61 4.95
C TYR A 213 6.95 -3.82 5.57
N VAL A 214 6.57 -4.14 6.81
CA VAL A 214 5.53 -3.41 7.56
C VAL A 214 6.11 -2.91 8.87
N GLY A 215 5.98 -1.60 9.12
CA GLY A 215 6.62 -0.94 10.28
C GLY A 215 8.15 -1.00 10.27
N SER A 216 8.74 -1.55 9.20
CA SER A 216 10.17 -1.78 9.03
C SER A 216 10.69 -0.97 7.85
N ASN A 217 11.97 -0.57 7.93
CA ASN A 217 12.61 0.30 6.95
C ASN A 217 13.83 -0.28 6.25
N THR A 218 14.31 -1.46 6.63
CA THR A 218 15.53 -2.00 6.03
C THR A 218 15.53 -3.50 5.82
N ARG A 219 16.43 -3.91 4.91
CA ARG A 219 16.79 -5.30 4.61
C ARG A 219 17.63 -5.97 5.71
N THR A 220 17.98 -5.24 6.76
CA THR A 220 18.94 -5.67 7.78
C THR A 220 18.38 -5.34 9.15
N GLU A 221 18.50 -6.23 10.11
CA GLU A 221 17.97 -6.13 11.50
C GLU A 221 18.47 -4.92 12.32
N ASN A 222 19.18 -3.98 11.69
CA ASN A 222 19.83 -2.88 12.36
C ASN A 222 19.52 -1.57 11.65
N THR A 223 18.47 -0.90 12.11
CA THR A 223 18.28 0.53 11.87
C THR A 223 17.54 1.20 13.00
N THR A 224 17.99 2.41 13.31
CA THR A 224 17.37 3.35 14.23
C THR A 224 16.18 4.01 13.53
N GLY A 225 14.97 3.59 13.85
CA GLY A 225 13.75 4.34 13.50
C GLY A 225 12.51 3.48 13.31
N ALA A 226 11.57 3.67 14.22
CA ALA A 226 10.25 3.05 14.24
C ALA A 226 9.39 3.46 13.04
N GLY A 227 8.69 2.50 12.43
CA GLY A 227 7.61 2.73 11.49
C GLY A 227 6.24 2.45 12.10
N ASP A 228 5.16 3.05 11.57
CA ASP A 228 3.76 2.69 11.92
C ASP A 228 3.05 2.18 10.64
N GLY A 229 3.06 0.85 10.47
CA GLY A 229 2.52 0.18 9.29
C GLY A 229 1.23 -0.56 9.61
N THR A 230 0.22 -0.40 8.75
CA THR A 230 -1.04 -1.16 8.82
C THR A 230 -1.31 -1.91 7.51
N LEU A 231 -1.53 -3.22 7.60
CA LEU A 231 -2.18 -3.98 6.54
C LEU A 231 -3.65 -4.17 6.90
N GLU A 232 -4.55 -3.87 5.96
CA GLU A 232 -5.98 -4.12 6.11
C GLU A 232 -6.47 -5.02 4.99
N PHE A 233 -7.15 -6.10 5.36
CA PHE A 233 -7.85 -7.01 4.46
C PHE A 233 -9.35 -6.88 4.71
N LYS A 234 -10.10 -6.47 3.68
CA LYS A 234 -11.56 -6.40 3.73
C LYS A 234 -12.13 -7.50 2.86
N LEU A 235 -12.77 -8.46 3.51
CA LEU A 235 -13.39 -9.58 2.85
C LEU A 235 -14.67 -9.13 2.16
N THR A 236 -14.92 -9.65 0.97
CA THR A 236 -16.20 -9.51 0.29
C THR A 236 -17.32 -10.17 1.08
N ALA A 237 -18.57 -9.95 0.65
CA ALA A 237 -19.73 -10.65 1.21
C ALA A 237 -19.66 -12.18 1.05
N ALA A 238 -18.82 -12.70 0.14
CA ALA A 238 -18.55 -14.12 0.00
C ALA A 238 -17.43 -14.62 0.95
N GLY A 239 -16.87 -13.74 1.78
CA GLY A 239 -15.76 -14.07 2.67
C GLY A 239 -14.41 -14.20 1.97
N LYS A 240 -14.27 -13.65 0.75
CA LYS A 240 -13.04 -13.73 -0.05
C LYS A 240 -12.24 -12.43 0.02
N VAL A 241 -10.92 -12.52 -0.09
CA VAL A 241 -10.03 -11.38 -0.22
C VAL A 241 -8.80 -11.78 -1.04
N SER A 242 -8.22 -10.83 -1.77
CA SER A 242 -6.96 -11.06 -2.48
C SER A 242 -5.82 -11.23 -1.48
N LYS A 243 -4.96 -12.22 -1.73
CA LYS A 243 -3.69 -12.39 -1.02
C LYS A 243 -2.60 -11.49 -1.58
N ILE A 244 -1.59 -11.21 -0.78
CA ILE A 244 -0.32 -10.65 -1.24
C ILE A 244 0.64 -11.80 -1.49
N THR A 245 1.18 -11.92 -2.71
CA THR A 245 2.22 -12.91 -3.03
C THR A 245 3.59 -12.26 -2.91
N VAL A 246 4.48 -12.81 -2.08
CA VAL A 246 5.84 -12.31 -1.89
C VAL A 246 6.88 -13.41 -1.73
N VAL A 247 8.17 -13.06 -1.82
CA VAL A 247 9.28 -13.99 -1.55
C VAL A 247 9.73 -13.89 -0.08
N ASP A 248 9.69 -12.70 0.50
CA ASP A 248 10.14 -12.41 1.88
C ASP A 248 9.17 -11.46 2.57
N THR A 249 8.82 -11.76 3.82
CA THR A 249 7.96 -10.93 4.68
C THR A 249 8.68 -10.55 5.96
N ARG A 250 8.72 -9.24 6.24
CA ARG A 250 9.32 -8.69 7.46
C ARG A 250 8.41 -7.71 8.17
N LEU A 251 8.17 -7.99 9.43
CA LEU A 251 7.28 -7.26 10.32
C LEU A 251 8.10 -6.79 11.52
N ASP A 252 7.83 -5.58 12.01
CA ASP A 252 8.28 -5.09 13.31
C ASP A 252 9.77 -5.36 13.62
N GLN A 253 10.65 -4.99 12.69
CA GLN A 253 12.08 -5.32 12.80
C GLN A 253 12.88 -4.31 13.63
N VAL A 254 12.23 -3.29 14.21
CA VAL A 254 12.89 -2.17 14.88
C VAL A 254 12.21 -1.94 16.24
N ALA A 255 12.98 -1.68 17.28
CA ALA A 255 12.39 -1.28 18.56
C ALA A 255 11.47 -0.05 18.37
N ASP A 256 10.32 -0.07 19.04
CA ASP A 256 9.27 0.96 18.98
C ASP A 256 8.51 1.08 17.65
N SER A 257 8.73 0.21 16.65
CA SER A 257 7.79 0.15 15.52
C SER A 257 6.42 -0.36 15.96
N LEU A 258 5.41 -0.01 15.16
CA LEU A 258 4.04 -0.47 15.31
C LEU A 258 3.58 -1.09 14.01
N THR A 259 3.14 -2.33 14.09
CA THR A 259 2.63 -3.13 12.98
C THR A 259 1.24 -3.64 13.30
N LYS A 260 0.30 -3.35 12.42
CA LYS A 260 -1.12 -3.62 12.65
C LYS A 260 -1.67 -4.43 11.50
N LEU A 261 -2.37 -5.50 11.84
CA LEU A 261 -3.20 -6.26 10.93
C LEU A 261 -4.67 -5.95 11.23
N LEU A 262 -5.41 -5.52 10.22
CA LEU A 262 -6.85 -5.34 10.31
C LEU A 262 -7.50 -6.31 9.34
N VAL A 263 -8.45 -7.10 9.82
CA VAL A 263 -9.23 -8.02 8.98
C VAL A 263 -10.69 -7.80 9.28
N THR A 264 -11.45 -7.44 8.27
CA THR A 264 -12.88 -7.15 8.41
C THR A 264 -13.68 -7.99 7.44
N ALA A 265 -14.86 -8.43 7.88
CA ALA A 265 -15.80 -9.19 7.07
C ALA A 265 -17.21 -8.69 7.40
N THR A 266 -18.04 -8.49 6.37
CA THR A 266 -19.44 -8.09 6.55
C THR A 266 -20.38 -9.29 6.74
N SER A 267 -19.89 -10.50 6.47
CA SER A 267 -20.58 -11.77 6.58
C SER A 267 -19.58 -12.84 7.06
N ALA A 268 -20.09 -13.91 7.68
CA ALA A 268 -19.25 -15.01 8.13
C ALA A 268 -18.55 -15.66 6.92
N PRO A 269 -17.20 -15.67 6.86
CA PRO A 269 -16.50 -16.33 5.78
C PRO A 269 -16.75 -17.83 5.85
N THR A 270 -16.93 -18.47 4.69
CA THR A 270 -17.21 -19.91 4.57
C THR A 270 -15.95 -20.76 4.48
N ASP A 271 -14.83 -20.14 4.14
CA ASP A 271 -13.56 -20.85 3.99
C ASP A 271 -12.96 -21.14 5.36
N GLU A 272 -12.44 -22.35 5.56
CA GLU A 272 -11.72 -22.70 6.78
C GLU A 272 -10.36 -21.98 6.88
N VAL A 273 -9.85 -21.49 5.76
CA VAL A 273 -8.58 -20.76 5.65
C VAL A 273 -8.78 -19.48 4.85
N ILE A 274 -8.33 -18.36 5.41
CA ILE A 274 -8.20 -17.08 4.72
C ILE A 274 -6.70 -16.80 4.59
N LEU A 275 -6.16 -17.04 3.39
CA LEU A 275 -4.75 -16.77 3.08
C LEU A 275 -4.55 -15.27 2.84
N LEU A 276 -3.78 -14.62 3.70
CA LEU A 276 -3.55 -13.17 3.63
C LEU A 276 -2.27 -12.85 2.86
N ILE A 277 -1.19 -13.57 3.18
CA ILE A 277 0.12 -13.42 2.55
C ILE A 277 0.65 -14.80 2.22
N GLU A 278 1.00 -15.02 0.96
CA GLU A 278 1.70 -16.21 0.48
C GLU A 278 3.18 -15.87 0.29
N ASN A 279 4.04 -16.55 1.04
CA ASN A 279 5.48 -16.47 0.92
C ASN A 279 5.98 -17.61 0.02
N THR A 280 6.27 -17.30 -1.24
CA THR A 280 6.81 -18.28 -2.19
C THR A 280 8.30 -18.56 -1.99
N GLY A 281 8.98 -17.77 -1.15
CA GLY A 281 10.36 -18.03 -0.72
C GLY A 281 10.42 -19.09 0.38
N ALA A 282 11.61 -19.64 0.64
CA ALA A 282 11.80 -20.65 1.69
C ALA A 282 12.04 -20.07 3.09
N ALA A 283 12.18 -18.75 3.22
CA ALA A 283 12.50 -18.10 4.48
C ALA A 283 11.25 -17.94 5.35
N ALA A 284 11.37 -18.20 6.65
CA ALA A 284 10.29 -17.92 7.60
C ALA A 284 9.99 -16.41 7.65
N VAL A 285 8.74 -16.07 8.02
CA VAL A 285 8.37 -14.68 8.35
C VAL A 285 9.29 -14.16 9.45
N LEU A 286 9.88 -12.98 9.23
CA LEU A 286 10.68 -12.31 10.24
C LEU A 286 9.80 -11.32 11.02
N GLY A 287 9.72 -11.52 12.34
CA GLY A 287 8.89 -10.72 13.24
C GLY A 287 7.40 -11.09 13.22
N THR A 288 6.59 -10.29 13.91
CA THR A 288 5.14 -10.49 14.04
C THR A 288 4.41 -9.15 13.93
N PHE A 289 3.10 -9.19 13.71
CA PHE A 289 2.26 -8.03 13.98
C PHE A 289 2.20 -7.75 15.48
N ASP A 290 2.14 -6.47 15.87
CA ASP A 290 1.87 -6.08 17.26
C ASP A 290 0.41 -6.31 17.60
N THR A 291 -0.48 -5.92 16.67
CA THR A 291 -1.92 -6.06 16.88
C THR A 291 -2.67 -6.61 15.68
N ILE A 292 -3.74 -7.35 15.96
CA ILE A 292 -4.73 -7.82 15.02
C ILE A 292 -6.10 -7.37 15.50
N ASN A 293 -6.80 -6.55 14.71
CA ASN A 293 -8.07 -5.94 15.13
C ASN A 293 -8.04 -5.27 16.53
N GLY A 294 -6.89 -4.70 16.90
CA GLY A 294 -6.69 -3.98 18.16
C GLY A 294 -6.30 -4.83 19.38
N ILE A 295 -6.17 -6.16 19.24
CA ILE A 295 -5.63 -7.05 20.29
C ILE A 295 -4.23 -7.55 19.90
N ALA A 296 -3.46 -8.09 20.85
CA ALA A 296 -2.10 -8.59 20.57
C ALA A 296 -2.10 -9.72 19.50
N ALA A 297 -1.21 -9.64 18.50
CA ALA A 297 -1.17 -10.52 17.33
C ALA A 297 -0.08 -11.61 17.35
N SER A 298 0.02 -12.35 18.46
CA SER A 298 0.90 -13.53 18.53
C SER A 298 0.39 -14.69 17.65
N GLU A 299 1.27 -15.64 17.31
CA GLU A 299 0.86 -16.94 16.75
C GLU A 299 -0.27 -17.56 17.59
N GLY A 300 -1.36 -17.97 16.93
CA GLY A 300 -2.58 -18.48 17.55
C GLY A 300 -3.55 -17.41 18.07
N ALA A 301 -3.29 -16.12 17.87
CA ALA A 301 -4.20 -15.04 18.30
C ALA A 301 -5.57 -15.20 17.64
N ALA A 302 -6.63 -15.19 18.44
CA ALA A 302 -7.99 -15.39 17.97
C ALA A 302 -8.56 -14.13 17.30
N VAL A 303 -9.27 -14.31 16.20
CA VAL A 303 -9.92 -13.26 15.42
C VAL A 303 -11.37 -13.64 15.20
N ASN A 304 -12.31 -12.83 15.69
CA ASN A 304 -13.72 -13.01 15.35
C ASN A 304 -14.03 -12.25 14.06
N LEU A 305 -14.47 -12.97 13.03
CA LEU A 305 -14.90 -12.42 11.74
C LEU A 305 -16.38 -12.76 11.53
N ALA A 306 -17.24 -11.76 11.76
CA ALA A 306 -18.68 -11.87 11.59
C ALA A 306 -19.31 -13.12 12.25
N GLY A 307 -18.84 -13.47 13.46
CA GLY A 307 -19.31 -14.60 14.25
C GLY A 307 -18.46 -15.87 14.14
N SER A 308 -17.61 -16.00 13.12
CA SER A 308 -16.66 -17.12 13.00
C SER A 308 -15.36 -16.82 13.74
N ASN A 309 -14.81 -17.79 14.46
CA ASN A 309 -13.55 -17.64 15.19
C ASN A 309 -12.41 -18.26 14.39
N TYR A 310 -11.49 -17.42 13.95
CA TYR A 310 -10.23 -17.82 13.33
C TYR A 310 -9.09 -17.63 14.32
N ILE A 311 -7.94 -18.19 13.99
CA ILE A 311 -6.68 -17.92 14.65
C ILE A 311 -5.63 -17.49 13.60
N LEU A 312 -4.77 -16.56 13.99
CA LEU A 312 -3.65 -16.12 13.17
C LEU A 312 -2.54 -17.17 13.20
N THR A 313 -1.99 -17.53 12.05
CA THR A 313 -0.77 -18.32 11.95
C THR A 313 0.22 -17.73 10.95
N TYR A 314 1.51 -17.82 11.26
CA TYR A 314 2.65 -17.48 10.40
C TYR A 314 3.33 -18.74 9.82
N LEU A 315 2.72 -19.92 10.02
CA LEU A 315 3.30 -21.23 9.73
C LEU A 315 2.45 -22.05 8.75
N TYR A 316 1.52 -21.41 8.05
CA TYR A 316 0.68 -22.08 7.07
C TYR A 316 1.50 -22.39 5.80
N ASP A 317 1.21 -23.52 5.17
CA ASP A 317 1.72 -23.90 3.86
C ASP A 317 0.53 -24.02 2.91
N ALA A 318 0.36 -23.03 2.02
CA ALA A 318 -0.70 -22.99 1.03
C ALA A 318 -0.59 -24.09 -0.03
N VAL A 319 0.61 -24.67 -0.24
CA VAL A 319 0.81 -25.75 -1.21
C VAL A 319 0.29 -27.08 -0.65
N SER A 320 0.62 -27.39 0.60
CA SER A 320 0.15 -28.63 1.24
C SER A 320 -1.20 -28.50 1.96
N GLY A 321 -1.62 -27.27 2.25
CA GLY A 321 -2.82 -26.97 3.04
C GLY A 321 -2.64 -27.25 4.54
N THR A 322 -1.42 -27.25 5.06
CA THR A 322 -1.12 -27.66 6.45
C THR A 322 -0.50 -26.55 7.29
N VAL A 323 -0.62 -26.68 8.62
CA VAL A 323 -0.08 -25.73 9.60
C VAL A 323 1.17 -26.32 10.25
N GLY A 324 2.20 -25.49 10.43
CA GLY A 324 3.43 -25.84 11.15
C GLY A 324 4.61 -26.23 10.23
N ALA A 325 4.41 -26.18 8.91
CA ALA A 325 5.42 -26.57 7.93
C ALA A 325 5.75 -25.47 6.90
N GLY A 326 4.96 -24.39 6.85
CA GLY A 326 5.16 -23.30 5.91
C GLY A 326 5.56 -21.99 6.57
N ASN A 327 5.42 -20.92 5.81
CA ASN A 327 5.79 -19.56 6.14
C ASN A 327 4.76 -18.55 5.63
N ASP A 328 3.56 -19.01 5.27
CA ASP A 328 2.45 -18.15 4.88
C ASP A 328 1.76 -17.56 6.10
N ILE A 329 1.18 -16.37 5.92
CA ILE A 329 0.35 -15.73 6.94
C ILE A 329 -1.11 -15.96 6.58
N ALA A 330 -1.81 -16.67 7.45
CA ALA A 330 -3.20 -17.05 7.23
C ALA A 330 -4.02 -16.90 8.51
N LEU A 331 -5.33 -16.77 8.33
CA LEU A 331 -6.31 -17.02 9.37
C LEU A 331 -6.91 -18.40 9.13
N ILE A 332 -6.98 -19.23 10.16
CA ILE A 332 -7.53 -20.59 10.06
C ILE A 332 -8.59 -20.83 11.11
N ILE A 333 -9.62 -21.62 10.79
CA ILE A 333 -10.52 -22.17 11.79
C ILE A 333 -9.77 -23.31 12.48
N PRO A 334 -9.55 -23.25 13.80
CA PRO A 334 -8.78 -24.28 14.48
C PRO A 334 -9.60 -25.56 14.57
N GLU A 335 -9.12 -26.63 13.93
CA GLU A 335 -9.57 -27.98 14.24
C GLU A 335 -9.02 -28.42 15.62
N PRO A 336 -9.66 -29.38 16.32
CA PRO A 336 -9.22 -29.82 17.65
C PRO A 336 -7.74 -30.24 17.73
N VAL A 337 -7.18 -30.76 16.64
CA VAL A 337 -5.76 -31.18 16.54
C VAL A 337 -4.80 -30.02 16.29
N THR A 338 -5.26 -28.92 15.68
CA THR A 338 -4.41 -27.76 15.31
C THR A 338 -3.88 -27.03 16.55
N PHE A 339 -4.63 -27.02 17.66
CA PHE A 339 -4.19 -26.45 18.94
C PHE A 339 -2.89 -27.07 19.48
N ALA A 340 -2.68 -28.38 19.25
CA ALA A 340 -1.50 -29.07 19.76
C ALA A 340 -0.21 -28.62 19.03
N PHE A 341 -0.29 -28.34 17.72
CA PHE A 341 0.85 -27.90 16.92
C PHE A 341 1.20 -26.44 17.15
N ILE A 342 0.20 -25.57 17.31
CA ILE A 342 0.41 -24.14 17.60
C ILE A 342 1.09 -23.96 18.97
N GLY A 343 0.68 -24.74 19.97
CA GLY A 343 1.34 -24.75 21.28
C GLY A 343 2.82 -25.15 21.22
N LEU A 344 3.20 -26.03 20.29
CA LEU A 344 4.59 -26.41 20.05
C LEU A 344 5.37 -25.34 19.26
N GLY A 345 4.73 -24.73 18.25
CA GLY A 345 5.31 -23.64 17.45
C GLY A 345 5.69 -22.43 18.31
N TYR A 346 4.87 -22.11 19.31
CA TYR A 346 5.16 -21.07 20.30
C TYR A 346 6.48 -21.31 21.07
N LEU A 347 6.86 -22.58 21.28
CA LEU A 347 8.10 -22.95 21.97
C LEU A 347 9.35 -22.77 21.09
N ILE A 348 9.17 -22.81 19.77
CA ILE A 348 10.25 -22.69 18.77
C ILE A 348 10.48 -21.22 18.40
N ILE A 349 9.42 -20.43 18.23
CA ILE A 349 9.51 -19.00 17.87
C ILE A 349 10.14 -18.19 19.02
N ARG A 350 9.85 -18.51 20.28
CA ARG A 350 10.41 -17.79 21.45
C ARG A 350 11.91 -17.97 21.68
N ARG A 351 12.58 -18.81 20.89
CA ARG A 351 14.03 -19.12 21.02
C ARG A 351 14.91 -18.41 19.99
N LYS A 352 14.34 -17.58 19.12
CA LYS A 352 15.08 -16.70 18.21
C LYS A 352 14.76 -15.25 18.54
#